data_AF-A0A8S1HKN9-F1
#
_entry.id   AF-A0A8S1HKN9-F1
#
_cell.length_a   1.000
_cell.length_b   1.000
_cell.length_c   1.000
_cell.angle_alpha   90.00
_cell.angle_beta   90.00
_cell.angle_gamma   90.00
#
_symmetry.space_group_name_H-M   'P 1'
#
loop_
_entity.id
_entity.type
_entity.pdbx_description
1 polymer ?
#
loop_
_entity_poly.entity_id
_entity_poly.type
_entity_poly.pdbx_seq_one_letter_code
_entity_poly.pdbx_strand_id
1 'polypeptide(L)'
;MMEHTILLLQPIEKHDSRTWTDYNCVDDCLEGVCKVYEEFLKKTSPGSPSITYDITHLFTFIDRLNDLSVLVYDTETSLYTPHDKSWIKDRIFEFLRGHARGDQNSDDDDEEDDEDVLEVIDEFFVVNIC
;
A
#
# COMPACT_ATOMS: atom_id res chain seq x y z
N MET A 1 11.34 -3.54 -14.87
CA MET A 1 11.39 -2.26 -15.60
C MET A 1 10.83 -1.22 -14.64
N MET A 2 11.42 -0.02 -14.53
CA MET A 2 10.89 1.02 -13.61
C MET A 2 9.76 1.77 -14.32
N GLU A 3 8.54 1.36 -14.04
CA GLU A 3 7.32 1.97 -14.58
C GLU A 3 6.97 3.20 -13.75
N HIS A 4 7.15 4.39 -14.33
CA HIS A 4 6.84 5.63 -13.65
C HIS A 4 5.38 5.63 -13.19
N THR A 5 5.16 5.97 -11.94
CA THR A 5 3.88 5.80 -11.27
C THR A 5 3.48 7.09 -10.59
N ILE A 6 2.22 7.51 -10.76
CA ILE A 6 1.68 8.73 -10.15
C ILE A 6 0.55 8.34 -9.22
N LEU A 7 0.65 8.73 -7.95
CA LEU A 7 -0.39 8.60 -6.94
C LEU A 7 -1.26 9.85 -6.93
N LEU A 8 -2.58 9.68 -7.02
CA LEU A 8 -3.56 10.73 -6.81
C LEU A 8 -4.35 10.40 -5.52
N LEU A 9 -4.37 11.35 -4.60
CA LEU A 9 -4.97 11.18 -3.27
C LEU A 9 -5.94 12.32 -2.98
N GLN A 10 -7.15 11.98 -2.54
CA GLN A 10 -8.11 12.92 -1.98
C GLN A 10 -8.65 12.38 -0.65
N PRO A 11 -8.16 12.86 0.50
CA PRO A 11 -8.57 12.33 1.80
C PRO A 11 -10.03 12.64 2.16
N ILE A 12 -10.54 13.82 1.78
CA ILE A 12 -11.89 14.30 2.10
C ILE A 12 -12.57 14.90 0.86
N GLU A 13 -13.88 15.10 0.90
CA GLU A 13 -14.67 15.59 -0.24
C GLU A 13 -14.21 16.97 -0.78
N LYS A 14 -13.55 17.79 0.05
CA LYS A 14 -13.07 19.12 -0.36
C LYS A 14 -12.05 19.02 -1.50
N HIS A 15 -12.28 19.78 -2.58
CA HIS A 15 -11.38 19.82 -3.73
C HIS A 15 -9.94 20.21 -3.38
N ASP A 16 -9.74 21.13 -2.43
CA ASP A 16 -8.41 21.60 -2.02
C ASP A 16 -7.61 20.55 -1.25
N SER A 17 -8.22 19.41 -0.86
CA SER A 17 -7.48 18.31 -0.23
C SER A 17 -6.84 17.36 -1.24
N ARG A 18 -6.99 17.61 -2.55
CA ARG A 18 -6.38 16.78 -3.59
C ARG A 18 -4.88 17.02 -3.64
N THR A 19 -4.13 15.93 -3.55
CA THR A 19 -2.67 15.92 -3.67
C THR A 19 -2.26 14.85 -4.66
N TRP A 20 -1.08 15.03 -5.25
CA TRP A 20 -0.46 14.02 -6.10
C TRP A 20 1.02 13.89 -5.77
N THR A 21 1.58 12.71 -6.01
CA THR A 21 2.99 12.41 -5.83
C THR A 21 3.43 11.45 -6.94
N ASP A 22 4.60 11.66 -7.51
CA ASP A 22 5.18 10.77 -8.50
C ASP A 22 6.29 9.88 -7.92
N TYR A 23 6.46 8.70 -8.53
CA TYR A 23 7.36 7.64 -8.12
C TYR A 23 8.02 7.00 -9.35
N ASN A 24 9.19 6.39 -9.16
CA ASN A 24 9.94 5.77 -10.26
C ASN A 24 9.42 4.37 -10.60
N CYS A 25 8.78 3.68 -9.66
CA CYS A 25 8.17 2.37 -9.83
C CYS A 25 6.89 2.25 -9.01
N VAL A 26 6.13 1.17 -9.27
CA VAL A 26 4.91 0.84 -8.54
C VAL A 26 5.21 0.57 -7.06
N ASP A 27 6.26 -0.18 -6.75
CA ASP A 27 6.64 -0.53 -5.37
C ASP A 27 6.87 0.70 -4.48
N ASP A 28 7.63 1.69 -4.97
CA ASP A 28 7.86 2.97 -4.28
C ASP A 28 6.53 3.72 -4.02
N CYS A 29 5.60 3.62 -4.98
CA CYS A 29 4.27 4.21 -4.85
C CYS A 29 3.44 3.51 -3.75
N LEU A 30 3.49 2.18 -3.68
CA LEU A 30 2.79 1.40 -2.66
C LEU A 30 3.33 1.71 -1.26
N GLU A 31 4.66 1.81 -1.11
CA GLU A 31 5.26 2.31 0.13
C GLU A 31 4.78 3.72 0.49
N GLY A 32 4.59 4.58 -0.51
CA GLY A 32 4.00 5.90 -0.35
C GLY A 32 2.61 5.87 0.29
N VAL A 33 1.76 4.92 -0.13
CA VAL A 33 0.42 4.73 0.45
C VAL A 33 0.52 4.31 1.92
N CYS A 34 1.41 3.38 2.27
CA CYS A 34 1.66 2.99 3.66
C CYS A 34 2.13 4.17 4.51
N LYS A 35 3.07 4.99 4.00
CA LYS A 35 3.59 6.18 4.68
C LYS A 35 2.49 7.23 4.95
N VAL A 36 1.55 7.41 4.02
CA VAL A 36 0.40 8.30 4.23
C VAL A 36 -0.45 7.85 5.42
N TYR A 37 -0.67 6.54 5.56
CA TYR A 37 -1.41 5.99 6.69
C TYR A 37 -0.61 6.09 8.00
N GLU A 38 0.70 5.83 7.98
CA GLU A 38 1.58 6.00 9.13
C GLU A 38 1.59 7.45 9.65
N GLU A 39 1.64 8.43 8.75
CA GLU A 39 1.53 9.84 9.12
C GLU A 39 0.17 10.17 9.75
N PHE A 40 -0.91 9.57 9.25
CA PHE A 40 -2.23 9.70 9.85
C PHE A 40 -2.23 9.15 11.28
N LEU A 41 -1.68 7.95 11.49
CA LEU A 41 -1.57 7.33 12.81
C LEU A 41 -0.72 8.15 13.80
N LYS A 42 0.43 8.68 13.35
CA LYS A 42 1.30 9.56 14.15
C LYS A 42 0.56 10.81 14.63
N LYS A 43 -0.27 11.41 13.78
CA LYS A 43 -1.07 12.60 14.12
C LYS A 43 -2.16 12.27 15.14
N THR A 44 -2.75 11.08 15.08
CA THR A 44 -3.80 10.66 16.03
C THR A 44 -3.26 10.12 17.36
N SER A 45 -2.01 9.66 17.39
CA SER A 45 -1.38 9.04 18.57
C SER A 45 -0.05 9.72 18.97
N PRO A 46 -0.06 11.01 19.37
CA PRO A 46 1.16 11.81 19.60
C PRO A 46 2.01 11.39 20.82
N GLY A 47 1.59 10.39 21.60
CA GLY A 47 2.29 9.90 22.79
C GLY A 47 2.95 8.53 22.65
N SER A 48 2.75 7.85 21.51
CA SER A 48 3.29 6.51 21.29
C SER A 48 4.61 6.60 20.51
N PRO A 49 5.74 6.14 21.09
CA PRO A 49 7.04 6.21 20.42
C PRO A 49 7.16 5.24 19.24
N SER A 50 6.34 4.19 19.21
CA SER A 50 6.24 3.22 18.11
C SER A 50 4.76 2.94 17.89
N ILE A 51 4.34 2.85 16.63
CA ILE A 51 2.95 2.57 16.24
C ILE A 51 2.97 1.39 15.30
N THR A 52 2.26 0.33 15.67
CA THR A 52 2.01 -0.84 14.84
C THR A 52 0.57 -0.79 14.32
N TYR A 53 0.33 -1.37 13.14
CA TYR A 53 -1.01 -1.53 12.59
C TYR A 53 -1.10 -2.81 11.75
N ASP A 54 -2.27 -3.43 11.71
CA ASP A 54 -2.56 -4.54 10.80
C ASP A 54 -2.97 -4.04 9.41
N ILE A 55 -2.80 -4.90 8.41
CA ILE A 55 -3.17 -4.61 7.02
C ILE A 55 -4.67 -4.34 6.86
N THR A 56 -5.51 -4.94 7.71
CA THR A 56 -6.96 -4.72 7.72
C THR A 56 -7.32 -3.27 8.05
N HIS A 57 -6.60 -2.65 8.99
CA HIS A 57 -6.73 -1.24 9.34
C HIS A 57 -6.26 -0.33 8.20
N LEU A 58 -5.17 -0.68 7.51
CA LEU A 58 -4.73 0.04 6.30
C LEU A 58 -5.79 -0.02 5.20
N PHE A 59 -6.37 -1.19 4.93
CA PHE A 59 -7.43 -1.34 3.92
C PHE A 59 -8.68 -0.55 4.30
N THR A 60 -9.07 -0.59 5.57
CA THR A 60 -10.18 0.22 6.09
C THR A 60 -9.91 1.72 5.94
N PHE A 61 -8.66 2.16 6.12
CA PHE A 61 -8.26 3.54 5.87
C PHE A 61 -8.38 3.91 4.39
N ILE A 62 -7.88 3.07 3.47
CA ILE A 62 -7.98 3.26 2.02
C ILE A 62 -9.45 3.39 1.58
N ASP A 63 -10.31 2.51 2.09
CA ASP A 63 -11.74 2.52 1.76
C ASP A 63 -12.43 3.80 2.23
N ARG A 64 -11.99 4.41 3.34
CA ARG A 64 -12.52 5.67 3.88
C ARG A 64 -12.09 6.92 3.13
N LEU A 65 -11.01 6.89 2.36
CA LEU A 65 -10.57 8.05 1.57
C LEU A 65 -11.68 8.48 0.59
N ASN A 66 -11.80 9.77 0.29
CA ASN A 66 -12.77 10.20 -0.72
C ASN A 66 -12.40 9.68 -2.11
N ASP A 67 -11.13 9.79 -2.48
CA ASP A 67 -10.60 9.27 -3.74
C ASP A 67 -9.15 8.82 -3.57
N LEU A 68 -8.78 7.77 -4.27
CA LEU A 68 -7.42 7.25 -4.34
C LEU A 68 -7.29 6.47 -5.65
N SER A 69 -6.35 6.89 -6.48
CA SER A 69 -6.06 6.23 -7.76
C SER A 69 -4.58 6.30 -8.07
N VAL A 70 -4.08 5.30 -8.79
CA VAL A 70 -2.69 5.24 -9.23
C VAL A 70 -2.66 5.20 -10.76
N LEU A 71 -1.76 5.96 -11.36
CA LEU A 71 -1.50 5.95 -12.80
C LEU A 71 -0.16 5.28 -13.03
N VAL A 72 -0.13 4.14 -13.72
CA VAL A 72 1.10 3.42 -14.04
C VAL A 72 1.44 3.63 -15.50
N TYR A 73 2.68 4.03 -15.79
CA TYR A 73 3.16 4.22 -17.15
C TYR A 73 3.44 2.88 -17.83
N ASP A 74 2.66 2.58 -18.87
CA ASP A 74 2.89 1.44 -19.75
C ASP A 74 3.86 1.84 -20.87
N THR A 75 5.02 1.19 -20.88
CA THR A 75 6.08 1.45 -21.87
C THR A 75 5.74 0.96 -23.27
N GLU A 76 4.86 -0.05 -23.41
CA GLU A 76 4.47 -0.61 -24.70
C GLU A 76 3.51 0.33 -25.43
N THR A 77 2.49 0.79 -24.71
CA THR A 77 1.48 1.71 -25.28
C THR A 77 1.88 3.18 -25.16
N SER A 78 2.89 3.51 -24.34
CA SER A 78 3.30 4.88 -24.00
C SER A 78 2.16 5.71 -23.38
N LEU A 79 1.32 5.06 -22.58
CA LEU A 79 0.15 5.66 -21.93
C LEU A 79 0.16 5.35 -20.43
N TYR A 80 -0.56 6.17 -19.66
CA TYR A 80 -0.83 5.87 -18.26
C TYR A 80 -2.11 5.06 -18.12
N THR A 81 -2.01 3.92 -17.47
CA THR A 81 -3.16 3.10 -17.10
C THR A 81 -3.63 3.49 -15.69
N PRO A 82 -4.90 3.91 -15.53
CA PRO A 82 -5.45 4.22 -14.22
C PRO A 82 -5.87 2.95 -13.47
N HIS A 83 -5.59 2.95 -12.18
CA HIS A 83 -5.91 1.90 -11.23
C HIS A 83 -6.65 2.46 -10.03
N ASP A 84 -7.65 1.71 -9.57
CA ASP A 84 -8.52 2.10 -8.46
C ASP A 84 -8.03 1.56 -7.11
N LYS A 85 -8.80 1.84 -6.06
CA LYS A 85 -8.54 1.37 -4.70
C LYS A 85 -8.46 -0.15 -4.59
N SER A 86 -9.24 -0.91 -5.34
CA SER A 86 -9.23 -2.37 -5.27
C SER A 86 -7.87 -2.87 -5.74
N TRP A 87 -7.42 -2.40 -6.90
CA TRP A 87 -6.12 -2.74 -7.45
C TRP A 87 -4.97 -2.35 -6.50
N ILE A 88 -5.07 -1.19 -5.85
CA ILE A 88 -4.06 -0.75 -4.87
C ILE A 88 -4.00 -1.71 -3.67
N LYS A 89 -5.15 -2.13 -3.12
CA LYS A 89 -5.20 -3.08 -2.00
C LYS A 89 -4.59 -4.44 -2.38
N ASP A 90 -4.95 -4.95 -3.55
CA ASP A 90 -4.43 -6.22 -4.06
C ASP A 90 -2.90 -6.15 -4.25
N ARG A 91 -2.40 -5.04 -4.80
CA ARG A 91 -0.96 -4.83 -4.98
C ARG A 91 -0.21 -4.66 -3.67
N ILE A 92 -0.79 -3.98 -2.68
CA ILE A 92 -0.21 -3.91 -1.32
C ILE A 92 -0.14 -5.31 -0.71
N PHE A 93 -1.19 -6.12 -0.85
CA PHE A 93 -1.18 -7.49 -0.36
C PHE A 93 -0.08 -8.33 -1.00
N GLU A 94 0.03 -8.32 -2.33
CA GLU A 94 1.10 -9.01 -3.07
C GLU A 94 2.49 -8.52 -2.68
N PHE A 95 2.67 -7.19 -2.58
CA PHE A 95 3.91 -6.56 -2.18
C PHE A 95 4.35 -7.04 -0.80
N LEU A 96 3.44 -7.06 0.18
CA LEU A 96 3.74 -7.49 1.55
C LEU A 96 3.96 -9.00 1.65
N ARG A 97 3.18 -9.81 0.93
CA ARG A 97 3.38 -11.28 0.85
C ARG A 97 4.76 -11.62 0.30
N GLY A 98 5.23 -10.91 -0.71
CA GLY A 98 6.57 -11.09 -1.27
C GLY A 98 7.70 -10.78 -0.28
N HIS A 99 7.51 -9.78 0.58
CA HIS A 99 8.47 -9.43 1.63
C HIS A 99 8.47 -10.42 2.79
N ALA A 100 7.30 -10.95 3.18
CA ALA A 100 7.20 -11.97 4.23
C ALA A 100 7.81 -13.32 3.79
N ARG A 101 7.69 -13.68 2.50
CA ARG A 101 8.24 -14.91 1.92
C ARG A 101 9.71 -14.81 1.52
N GLY A 102 10.43 -13.78 1.95
CA GLY A 102 11.84 -13.52 1.61
C GLY A 102 12.85 -14.50 2.21
N ASP A 103 12.67 -15.81 2.01
CA ASP A 103 13.68 -16.83 1.68
C ASP A 103 12.93 -18.18 1.62
N GLN A 104 12.57 -18.70 0.43
CA GLN A 104 12.65 -20.12 0.01
C GLN A 104 12.11 -20.27 -1.42
N ASN A 105 12.96 -20.80 -2.28
CA ASN A 105 12.61 -21.34 -3.58
C ASN A 105 12.12 -22.78 -3.35
N SER A 106 10.81 -23.02 -3.31
CA SER A 106 10.25 -24.37 -3.43
C SER A 106 8.79 -24.32 -3.91
N ASP A 107 8.58 -25.06 -4.99
CA ASP A 107 7.31 -25.38 -5.63
C ASP A 107 6.41 -26.21 -4.69
N ASP A 108 5.76 -25.58 -3.71
CA ASP A 108 4.66 -26.19 -2.96
C ASP A 108 3.40 -25.32 -3.09
N ASP A 109 2.53 -25.70 -4.03
CA ASP A 109 1.17 -25.17 -4.22
C ASP A 109 0.24 -25.64 -3.08
N ASP A 110 0.56 -25.29 -1.84
CA ASP A 110 -0.45 -25.31 -0.77
C ASP A 110 -1.23 -23.99 -0.86
N GLU A 111 -2.53 -24.08 -1.14
CA GLU A 111 -3.51 -22.99 -0.93
C GLU A 111 -3.50 -22.68 0.58
N GLU A 112 -2.55 -21.86 1.02
CA GLU A 112 -2.59 -21.22 2.34
C GLU A 112 -3.84 -20.35 2.39
N ASP A 113 -4.68 -20.59 3.40
CA ASP A 113 -5.89 -19.80 3.62
C ASP A 113 -5.51 -18.31 3.77
N ASP A 114 -6.26 -17.42 3.09
CA ASP A 114 -5.97 -15.96 3.09
C ASP A 114 -5.88 -15.38 4.52
N GLU A 115 -6.60 -15.97 5.48
CA GLU A 115 -6.58 -15.57 6.90
C GLU A 115 -5.22 -15.88 7.57
N ASP A 116 -4.61 -17.03 7.27
CA ASP A 116 -3.28 -17.40 7.76
C ASP A 116 -2.20 -16.51 7.13
N VAL A 117 -2.34 -16.16 5.84
CA VAL A 117 -1.41 -15.25 5.15
C VAL A 117 -1.47 -13.83 5.73
N LEU A 118 -2.66 -13.35 6.07
CA LEU A 118 -2.83 -12.05 6.72
C LEU A 118 -2.20 -12.02 8.12
N GLU A 119 -2.33 -13.10 8.90
CA GLU A 119 -1.69 -13.21 10.22
C GLU A 119 -0.15 -13.17 10.11
N VAL A 120 0.43 -13.86 9.11
CA VAL A 120 1.87 -13.81 8.82
C VAL A 120 2.33 -12.41 8.38
N ILE A 121 1.55 -11.73 7.53
CA ILE A 121 1.84 -10.36 7.11
C ILE A 121 1.78 -9.40 8.31
N ASP A 122 0.78 -9.55 9.18
CA ASP A 122 0.60 -8.71 10.37
C ASP A 122 1.68 -8.96 11.44
N GLU A 123 2.15 -10.20 11.64
CA GLU A 123 3.32 -10.50 12.48
C GLU A 123 4.61 -9.89 11.94
N PHE A 124 4.77 -9.84 10.61
CA PHE A 124 5.91 -9.19 9.97
C PHE A 124 5.81 -7.65 10.02
N PHE A 125 4.59 -7.11 10.02
CA PHE A 125 4.30 -5.68 10.10
C PHE A 125 4.34 -5.15 11.54
N VAL A 126 5.39 -5.49 12.28
CA VAL A 126 5.88 -4.65 13.39
C VAL A 126 6.85 -3.64 12.79
N VAL A 127 6.35 -2.69 11.99
CA VAL A 127 7.16 -1.54 11.59
C VAL A 127 7.45 -0.74 12.86
N ASN A 128 8.66 -0.93 13.37
CA ASN A 128 9.15 -0.15 14.48
C ASN A 128 9.41 1.26 13.96
N ILE A 129 8.37 2.10 14.03
CA ILE A 129 8.47 3.51 13.72
C ILE A 129 9.47 4.10 14.73
N CYS A 130 10.68 4.43 14.27
CA CYS A 130 11.63 5.27 14.98
C CYS A 130 11.35 6.76 14.71
#